data_AF-A0AA49JCK4-F1
#
_entry.id   AF-A0AA49JCK4-F1
#
_cell.length_a   1.000
_cell.length_b   1.000
_cell.length_c   1.000
_cell.angle_alpha   90.00
_cell.angle_beta   90.00
_cell.angle_gamma   90.00
#
_symmetry.space_group_name_H-M   'P 1'
#
loop_
_entity.id
_entity.type
_entity.pdbx_description
1 polymer ?
#
loop_
_entity_poly.entity_id
_entity_poly.type
_entity_poly.pdbx_seq_one_letter_code
_entity_poly.pdbx_strand_id
1 'polypeptide(L)'
;MEGTVVKSQEKSTKVDDWKAARSFYSCKNGICDGCLSKYEFKNQLILPLSKLSDKDFKFDINNFIKSLAKFKRPILFYHQNIPIEQNALIKFTGHENFEDSFKVLKPFLPETTIPATIISPYNLSKNNRLKEQQLVKLTKKFFEPLGFIKLHLHSVAEFHNYGKQENIGLLCMPLKDLPDYIQFARNAEAIDEIIPTIFQP
;
A
#
# COMPACT_ATOMS: atom_id res chain seq x y z
N MET A 1 23.03 -30.94 19.98
CA MET A 1 22.00 -31.14 18.95
C MET A 1 21.93 -29.86 18.14
N GLU A 2 22.55 -29.88 16.96
CA GLU A 2 22.60 -28.74 16.05
C GLU A 2 21.25 -28.61 15.35
N GLY A 3 20.64 -27.42 15.42
CA GLY A 3 19.36 -27.13 14.80
C GLY A 3 19.51 -27.03 13.29
N THR A 4 18.90 -27.98 12.58
CA THR A 4 18.84 -27.98 11.12
C THR A 4 18.05 -26.77 10.63
N VAL A 5 18.75 -25.77 10.07
CA VAL A 5 18.14 -24.62 9.40
C VAL A 5 17.53 -25.10 8.09
N VAL A 6 16.20 -25.17 8.04
CA VAL A 6 15.45 -25.39 6.81
C VAL A 6 15.53 -24.11 5.98
N LYS A 7 16.47 -24.06 5.03
CA LYS A 7 16.46 -23.05 3.96
C LYS A 7 15.30 -23.37 3.01
N SER A 8 14.16 -22.74 3.20
CA SER A 8 13.17 -22.63 2.13
C SER A 8 13.77 -21.74 1.04
N GLN A 9 14.03 -22.31 -0.13
CA GLN A 9 14.31 -21.54 -1.35
C GLN A 9 13.01 -20.86 -1.80
N GLU A 10 12.61 -19.79 -1.11
CA GLU A 10 11.76 -18.78 -1.74
C GLU A 10 12.62 -18.05 -2.76
N LYS A 11 12.22 -18.08 -4.04
CA LYS A 11 12.81 -17.22 -5.08
C LYS A 11 12.72 -15.77 -4.59
N SER A 12 13.85 -15.23 -4.10
CA SER A 12 13.96 -13.83 -3.70
C SER A 12 13.70 -12.96 -4.93
N THR A 13 12.57 -12.26 -4.96
CA THR A 13 12.34 -11.18 -5.93
C THR A 13 13.33 -10.09 -5.57
N LYS A 14 14.29 -9.79 -6.45
CA LYS A 14 15.28 -8.75 -6.16
C LYS A 14 14.61 -7.38 -6.29
N VAL A 15 15.11 -6.38 -5.56
CA VAL A 15 14.71 -4.97 -5.75
C VAL A 15 14.89 -4.54 -7.22
N ASP A 16 15.80 -5.18 -7.95
CA ASP A 16 16.02 -4.99 -9.40
C ASP A 16 14.84 -5.42 -10.31
N ASP A 17 13.90 -6.24 -9.82
CA ASP A 17 12.67 -6.59 -10.56
C ASP A 17 11.65 -5.43 -10.58
N TRP A 18 11.96 -4.34 -9.87
CA TRP A 18 11.14 -3.15 -9.77
C TRP A 18 11.68 -2.03 -10.66
N LYS A 19 11.09 -1.89 -11.85
CA LYS A 19 11.34 -0.69 -12.65
C LYS A 19 10.45 0.44 -12.18
N ALA A 20 11.08 1.51 -11.70
CA ALA A 20 10.45 2.81 -11.54
C ALA A 20 9.58 3.09 -12.77
N ALA A 21 8.36 3.52 -12.53
CA ALA A 21 7.40 3.86 -13.56
C ALA A 21 7.79 5.12 -14.37
N ARG A 22 9.09 5.39 -14.59
CA ARG A 22 9.62 6.55 -15.31
C ARG A 22 9.01 6.69 -16.71
N SER A 23 8.63 5.58 -17.36
CA SER A 23 7.97 5.57 -18.68
C SER A 23 6.44 5.55 -18.65
N PHE A 24 5.78 5.53 -17.49
CA PHE A 24 4.31 5.45 -17.40
C PHE A 24 3.62 6.80 -17.66
N TYR A 25 4.41 7.87 -17.69
CA TYR A 25 3.95 9.25 -17.86
C TYR A 25 4.17 9.78 -19.29
N SER A 26 4.55 8.91 -20.25
CA SER A 26 4.82 9.31 -21.63
C SER A 26 3.56 9.52 -22.48
N CYS A 27 2.39 9.08 -22.00
CA CYS A 27 1.13 9.36 -22.67
C CYS A 27 0.51 10.60 -22.04
N LYS A 28 0.43 11.69 -22.83
CA LYS A 28 -0.30 12.95 -22.55
C LYS A 28 -0.96 12.94 -21.17
N ASN A 29 -0.24 13.40 -20.16
CA ASN A 29 -0.86 13.77 -18.89
C ASN A 29 -1.49 12.57 -18.14
N GLY A 30 -0.80 11.44 -17.97
CA GLY A 30 -1.26 10.35 -17.08
C GLY A 30 -0.76 8.96 -17.44
N ILE A 31 -1.26 7.94 -16.73
CA ILE A 31 -1.04 6.52 -17.07
C ILE A 31 -2.23 6.05 -17.92
N CYS A 32 -1.97 5.73 -19.19
CA CYS A 32 -3.00 5.23 -20.09
C CYS A 32 -3.31 3.74 -19.86
N ASP A 33 -4.51 3.27 -20.23
CA ASP A 33 -4.86 1.84 -20.15
C ASP A 33 -3.88 0.94 -20.93
N GLY A 34 -3.45 1.39 -22.12
CA GLY A 34 -2.42 0.70 -22.91
C GLY A 34 -1.01 0.74 -22.30
N CYS A 35 -0.80 1.63 -21.33
CA CYS A 35 0.43 1.78 -20.58
C CYS A 35 0.42 0.79 -19.42
N LEU A 36 -0.72 0.63 -18.72
CA LEU A 36 -0.90 -0.37 -17.67
C LEU A 36 -0.92 -1.81 -18.21
N SER A 37 -1.61 -2.06 -19.32
CA SER A 37 -1.73 -3.42 -19.89
C SER A 37 -0.38 -4.00 -20.33
N LYS A 38 0.56 -3.16 -20.79
CA LYS A 38 1.96 -3.54 -21.06
C LYS A 38 2.70 -4.10 -19.83
N TYR A 39 2.16 -3.86 -18.63
CA TYR A 39 2.76 -4.24 -17.36
C TYR A 39 1.82 -5.10 -16.50
N GLU A 40 0.67 -5.53 -17.02
CA GLU A 40 -0.26 -6.44 -16.35
C GLU A 40 0.38 -7.81 -16.03
N PHE A 41 1.37 -8.22 -16.84
CA PHE A 41 2.20 -9.40 -16.60
C PHE A 41 3.33 -9.18 -15.57
N LYS A 42 3.63 -7.94 -15.20
CA LYS A 42 4.68 -7.64 -14.20
C LYS A 42 4.10 -7.81 -12.81
N ASN A 43 4.82 -8.51 -11.95
CA ASN A 43 4.34 -8.89 -10.62
C ASN A 43 3.83 -7.69 -9.81
N GLN A 44 4.38 -6.48 -9.99
CA GLN A 44 4.18 -5.38 -9.04
C GLN A 44 4.37 -3.98 -9.70
N LEU A 45 3.73 -2.94 -9.15
CA LEU A 45 3.75 -1.56 -9.69
C LEU A 45 4.12 -0.53 -8.61
N ILE A 46 5.22 0.19 -8.84
CA ILE A 46 5.64 1.34 -8.01
C ILE A 46 5.31 2.64 -8.75
N LEU A 47 4.59 3.53 -8.07
CA LEU A 47 4.38 4.90 -8.52
C LEU A 47 5.24 5.86 -7.68
N PRO A 48 5.97 6.80 -8.29
CA PRO A 48 6.65 7.85 -7.54
C PRO A 48 5.67 8.68 -6.72
N LEU A 49 5.83 8.67 -5.39
CA LEU A 49 4.98 9.44 -4.46
C LEU A 49 4.98 10.95 -4.78
N SER A 50 6.15 11.48 -5.14
CA SER A 50 6.34 12.91 -5.47
C SER A 50 5.50 13.39 -6.65
N LYS A 51 5.01 12.49 -7.51
CA LYS A 51 4.14 12.85 -8.64
C LYS A 51 2.70 13.14 -8.23
N LEU A 52 2.29 12.76 -7.02
CA LEU A 52 0.95 13.07 -6.53
C LEU A 52 0.83 14.54 -6.05
N SER A 53 1.91 15.18 -5.59
CA SER A 53 1.89 16.58 -5.11
C SER A 53 2.41 17.60 -6.13
N ASP A 54 2.92 17.12 -7.27
CA ASP A 54 3.49 17.96 -8.33
C ASP A 54 2.37 18.80 -8.99
N LYS A 55 2.33 20.10 -8.66
CA LYS A 55 1.32 21.06 -9.16
C LYS A 55 1.42 21.29 -10.67
N ASP A 56 2.61 21.10 -11.23
CA ASP A 56 2.87 21.21 -12.66
C ASP A 56 2.54 19.92 -13.41
N PHE A 57 2.25 18.85 -12.67
CA PHE A 57 1.82 17.57 -13.21
C PHE A 57 0.37 17.64 -13.68
N LYS A 58 0.19 18.07 -14.92
CA LYS A 58 -1.09 17.99 -15.63
C LYS A 58 -1.39 16.53 -15.88
N PHE A 59 -2.29 15.91 -15.12
CA PHE A 59 -2.90 14.64 -15.49
C PHE A 59 -4.42 14.65 -15.35
N ASP A 60 -5.11 13.89 -16.19
CA ASP A 60 -6.53 13.64 -16.01
C ASP A 60 -6.72 12.67 -14.83
N ILE A 61 -7.03 13.23 -13.67
CA ILE A 61 -7.21 12.49 -12.41
C ILE A 61 -8.27 11.40 -12.54
N ASN A 62 -9.38 11.70 -13.24
CA ASN A 62 -10.47 10.76 -13.38
C ASN A 62 -10.00 9.55 -14.19
N ASN A 63 -9.25 9.78 -15.26
CA ASN A 63 -8.67 8.69 -16.05
C ASN A 63 -7.58 7.94 -15.28
N PHE A 64 -6.70 8.64 -14.55
CA PHE A 64 -5.68 8.00 -13.72
C PHE A 64 -6.27 7.08 -12.64
N ILE A 65 -7.27 7.56 -11.88
CA ILE A 65 -7.97 6.77 -10.86
C ILE A 65 -8.64 5.55 -11.51
N LYS A 66 -9.37 5.75 -12.63
CA LYS A 66 -10.03 4.66 -13.36
C LYS A 66 -9.03 3.59 -13.80
N SER A 67 -7.90 4.01 -14.32
CA SER A 67 -6.83 3.13 -14.79
C SER A 67 -6.20 2.36 -13.64
N LEU A 68 -5.88 3.01 -12.52
CA LEU A 68 -5.37 2.33 -11.32
C LEU A 68 -6.38 1.35 -10.72
N ALA A 69 -7.67 1.68 -10.72
CA ALA A 69 -8.73 0.80 -10.21
C ALA A 69 -8.93 -0.49 -11.02
N LYS A 70 -8.45 -0.53 -12.28
CA LYS A 70 -8.44 -1.77 -13.09
C LYS A 70 -7.28 -2.69 -12.73
N PHE A 71 -6.26 -2.19 -12.04
CA PHE A 71 -5.08 -2.97 -11.70
C PHE A 71 -5.40 -3.94 -10.57
N LYS A 72 -5.41 -5.24 -10.85
CA LYS A 72 -5.81 -6.29 -9.89
C LYS A 72 -4.75 -6.61 -8.83
N ARG A 73 -3.64 -5.88 -8.82
CA ARG A 73 -2.53 -6.06 -7.88
C ARG A 73 -2.36 -4.82 -7.00
N PRO A 74 -1.77 -4.95 -5.81
CA PRO A 74 -1.52 -3.82 -4.93
C PRO A 74 -0.71 -2.73 -5.62
N ILE A 75 -0.98 -1.49 -5.27
CA ILE A 75 -0.29 -0.31 -5.79
C ILE A 75 0.49 0.32 -4.65
N LEU A 76 1.81 0.46 -4.81
CA LEU A 76 2.67 1.13 -3.85
C LEU A 76 3.06 2.50 -4.41
N PHE A 77 2.83 3.58 -3.64
CA PHE A 77 3.40 4.88 -3.98
C PHE A 77 4.69 5.09 -3.18
N TYR A 78 5.81 4.73 -3.80
CA TYR A 78 7.11 4.68 -3.13
C TYR A 78 7.94 5.93 -3.42
N HIS A 79 8.83 6.25 -2.50
CA HIS A 79 9.90 7.22 -2.70
C HIS A 79 11.23 6.63 -2.23
N GLN A 80 12.23 6.60 -3.10
CA GLN A 80 13.53 5.95 -2.82
C GLN A 80 14.29 6.54 -1.63
N ASN A 81 14.02 7.80 -1.27
CA ASN A 81 14.63 8.46 -0.11
C ASN A 81 13.78 8.32 1.17
N ILE A 82 12.63 7.66 1.11
CA ILE A 82 11.74 7.44 2.26
C ILE A 82 11.70 5.93 2.45
N PRO A 83 12.62 5.34 3.25
CA PRO A 83 12.60 3.91 3.48
C PRO A 83 11.43 3.55 4.41
N ILE A 84 10.85 2.35 4.22
CA ILE A 84 9.81 1.83 5.12
C ILE A 84 10.53 1.27 6.35
N GLU A 85 10.95 2.13 7.27
CA GLU A 85 11.72 1.72 8.46
C GLU A 85 10.91 1.77 9.77
N GLN A 86 9.71 2.36 9.71
CA GLN A 86 8.87 2.62 10.87
C GLN A 86 7.68 1.66 10.95
N ASN A 87 6.64 2.05 11.68
CA ASN A 87 5.43 1.27 11.88
C ASN A 87 4.55 1.25 10.63
N ALA A 88 3.76 0.18 10.48
CA ALA A 88 2.70 0.10 9.49
C ALA A 88 1.32 0.33 10.11
N LEU A 89 0.42 0.96 9.38
CA LEU A 89 -0.98 1.14 9.76
C LEU A 89 -1.88 0.59 8.67
N ILE A 90 -2.76 -0.35 9.04
CA ILE A 90 -3.57 -1.11 8.09
C ILE A 90 -5.04 -0.82 8.33
N LYS A 91 -5.71 -0.22 7.34
CA LYS A 91 -7.15 0.01 7.37
C LYS A 91 -7.89 -1.20 6.82
N PHE A 92 -8.68 -1.86 7.66
CA PHE A 92 -9.54 -2.97 7.28
C PHE A 92 -10.98 -2.51 7.12
N THR A 93 -11.64 -2.84 6.00
CA THR A 93 -13.06 -2.53 5.79
C THR A 93 -13.91 -3.75 5.42
N GLY A 94 -13.29 -4.92 5.24
CA GLY A 94 -13.97 -6.20 5.06
C GLY A 94 -13.98 -6.74 3.62
N HIS A 95 -13.45 -5.96 2.68
CA HIS A 95 -13.54 -6.24 1.25
C HIS A 95 -12.20 -6.49 0.59
N GLU A 96 -11.09 -6.38 1.32
CA GLU A 96 -9.74 -6.39 0.76
C GLU A 96 -9.13 -7.81 0.74
N ASN A 97 -8.26 -8.08 -0.24
CA ASN A 97 -7.41 -9.27 -0.32
C ASN A 97 -5.98 -8.94 0.18
N PHE A 98 -5.71 -9.35 1.42
CA PHE A 98 -4.44 -9.03 2.09
C PHE A 98 -3.29 -9.98 1.74
N GLU A 99 -3.58 -11.21 1.30
CA GLU A 99 -2.55 -12.22 1.11
C GLU A 99 -1.62 -11.87 -0.05
N ASP A 100 -2.20 -11.50 -1.19
CA ASP A 100 -1.43 -11.02 -2.33
C ASP A 100 -0.81 -9.65 -2.05
N SER A 101 -1.46 -8.86 -1.20
CA SER A 101 -0.98 -7.54 -0.80
C SER A 101 0.33 -7.55 -0.02
N PHE A 102 0.48 -8.42 0.96
CA PHE A 102 1.73 -8.49 1.73
C PHE A 102 2.88 -9.15 0.97
N LYS A 103 2.59 -10.11 0.08
CA LYS A 103 3.62 -10.68 -0.82
C LYS A 103 4.27 -9.60 -1.67
N VAL A 104 3.49 -8.60 -2.07
CA VAL A 104 3.97 -7.45 -2.85
C VAL A 104 4.74 -6.43 -2.01
N LEU A 105 4.37 -6.25 -0.75
CA LEU A 105 5.10 -5.35 0.15
C LEU A 105 6.44 -5.89 0.63
N LYS A 106 6.58 -7.22 0.75
CA LYS A 106 7.75 -7.90 1.33
C LYS A 106 9.11 -7.35 0.83
N PRO A 107 9.33 -7.05 -0.46
CA PRO A 107 10.63 -6.54 -0.93
C PRO A 107 11.00 -5.12 -0.47
N PHE A 108 10.05 -4.33 0.05
CA PHE A 108 10.31 -2.97 0.57
C PHE A 108 10.31 -2.89 2.09
N LEU A 109 9.86 -3.95 2.74
CA LEU A 109 9.97 -4.06 4.18
C LEU A 109 11.46 -4.23 4.53
N PRO A 110 11.90 -3.68 5.66
CA PRO A 110 13.28 -3.87 6.09
C PRO A 110 13.50 -5.34 6.44
N GLU A 111 14.77 -5.77 6.51
CA GLU A 111 15.10 -7.14 6.92
C GLU A 111 14.65 -7.42 8.37
N THR A 112 14.57 -6.38 9.19
CA THR A 112 13.99 -6.41 10.53
C THR A 112 12.47 -6.33 10.47
N THR A 113 11.78 -7.07 11.33
CA THR A 113 10.33 -6.90 11.51
C THR A 113 10.02 -5.52 12.08
N ILE A 114 9.08 -4.84 11.43
CA ILE A 114 8.52 -3.58 11.92
C ILE A 114 7.15 -3.81 12.57
N PRO A 115 6.73 -2.97 13.54
CA PRO A 115 5.41 -3.08 14.14
C PRO A 115 4.30 -2.76 13.12
N ALA A 116 3.11 -3.31 13.34
CA ALA A 116 1.92 -2.92 12.59
C ALA A 116 0.71 -2.73 13.50
N THR A 117 -0.17 -1.80 13.15
CA THR A 117 -1.47 -1.61 13.80
C THR A 117 -2.59 -1.79 12.79
N ILE A 118 -3.55 -2.67 13.08
CA ILE A 118 -4.76 -2.81 12.28
C ILE A 118 -5.85 -1.91 12.88
N ILE A 119 -6.44 -1.04 12.06
CA ILE A 119 -7.67 -0.32 12.38
C ILE A 119 -8.83 -1.00 11.66
N SER A 120 -9.80 -1.48 12.43
CA SER A 120 -11.03 -2.08 11.93
C SER A 120 -12.27 -1.35 12.44
N PRO A 121 -13.37 -1.28 11.67
CA PRO A 121 -14.66 -0.83 12.18
C PRO A 121 -15.20 -1.77 13.27
N TYR A 122 -16.03 -1.21 14.16
CA TYR A 122 -16.75 -1.96 15.19
C TYR A 122 -17.78 -2.94 14.61
N ASN A 123 -18.52 -2.47 13.60
CA ASN A 123 -19.62 -3.22 13.02
C ASN A 123 -19.17 -3.95 11.75
N LEU A 124 -18.91 -5.25 11.90
CA LEU A 124 -18.60 -6.17 10.80
C LEU A 124 -19.63 -7.28 10.71
N SER A 125 -20.00 -7.64 9.48
CA SER A 125 -20.77 -8.86 9.19
C SER A 125 -20.00 -10.11 9.63
N LYS A 126 -20.71 -11.23 9.85
CA LYS A 126 -20.10 -12.50 10.27
C LYS A 126 -18.96 -12.94 9.33
N ASN A 127 -19.15 -12.81 8.01
CA ASN A 127 -18.14 -13.17 7.03
C ASN A 127 -16.91 -12.25 7.11
N ASN A 128 -17.08 -10.95 7.34
CA ASN A 128 -15.96 -10.02 7.43
C ASN A 128 -15.17 -10.20 8.75
N ARG A 129 -15.79 -10.71 9.82
CA ARG A 129 -15.07 -11.09 11.04
C ARG A 129 -14.08 -12.23 10.82
N LEU A 130 -14.40 -13.20 9.96
CA LEU A 130 -13.47 -14.27 9.60
C LEU A 130 -12.27 -13.72 8.80
N LYS A 131 -12.53 -12.81 7.85
CA LYS A 131 -11.48 -12.12 7.10
C LYS A 131 -10.58 -11.27 8.00
N GLU A 132 -11.15 -10.59 9.00
CA GLU A 132 -10.37 -9.85 10.01
C GLU A 132 -9.41 -10.77 10.77
N GLN A 133 -9.89 -11.93 11.22
CA GLN A 133 -9.04 -12.89 11.93
C GLN A 133 -7.93 -13.44 11.03
N GLN A 134 -8.23 -13.65 9.74
CA GLN A 134 -7.22 -14.02 8.75
C GLN A 134 -6.18 -12.90 8.57
N LEU A 135 -6.62 -11.64 8.47
CA LEU A 135 -5.73 -10.48 8.41
C LEU A 135 -4.82 -10.41 9.64
N VAL A 136 -5.36 -10.56 10.85
CA VAL A 136 -4.56 -10.57 12.09
C VAL A 136 -3.49 -11.66 12.05
N LYS A 137 -3.85 -12.89 11.67
CA LYS A 137 -2.90 -14.01 11.54
C LYS A 137 -1.84 -13.76 10.48
N LEU A 138 -2.24 -13.18 9.35
CA LEU A 138 -1.35 -12.88 8.25
C LEU A 138 -0.38 -11.77 8.63
N THR A 139 -0.86 -10.69 9.25
CA THR A 139 -0.05 -9.53 9.66
C THR A 139 1.07 -9.94 10.62
N LYS A 140 0.78 -10.83 11.58
CA LYS A 140 1.80 -11.38 12.50
C LYS A 140 2.96 -12.11 11.81
N LYS A 141 2.82 -12.52 10.54
CA LYS A 141 3.90 -13.17 9.79
C LYS A 141 4.90 -12.17 9.20
N PHE A 142 4.47 -10.93 9.00
CA PHE A 142 5.24 -9.88 8.31
C PHE A 142 5.62 -8.72 9.24
N PHE A 143 4.88 -8.55 10.34
CA PHE A 143 4.99 -7.41 11.24
C PHE A 143 4.93 -7.86 12.69
N GLU A 144 5.78 -7.29 13.54
CA GLU A 144 5.82 -7.56 14.98
C GLU A 144 6.44 -6.37 15.76
N PRO A 145 5.84 -5.95 16.90
CA PRO A 145 4.56 -6.36 17.47
C PRO A 145 3.34 -5.92 16.65
N LEU A 146 2.20 -6.59 16.88
CA LEU A 146 0.91 -6.27 16.26
C LEU A 146 -0.02 -5.55 17.25
N GLY A 147 -0.38 -4.31 16.92
CA GLY A 147 -1.50 -3.56 17.50
C GLY A 147 -2.82 -3.83 16.77
N PHE A 148 -3.93 -3.69 17.49
CA PHE A 148 -5.26 -3.84 16.91
C PHE A 148 -6.24 -2.88 17.59
N ILE A 149 -6.89 -2.03 16.81
CA ILE A 149 -7.79 -0.98 17.28
C ILE A 149 -9.13 -1.14 16.57
N LYS A 150 -10.21 -1.16 17.34
CA LYS A 150 -11.54 -0.94 16.82
C LYS A 150 -11.81 0.55 16.81
N LEU A 151 -11.88 1.15 15.63
CA LEU A 151 -12.12 2.57 15.46
C LEU A 151 -12.84 2.79 14.14
N HIS A 152 -13.77 3.75 14.12
CA HIS A 152 -14.38 4.20 12.88
C HIS A 152 -13.71 5.50 12.46
N LEU A 153 -12.99 5.46 11.34
CA LEU A 153 -12.36 6.64 10.74
C LEU A 153 -13.22 7.09 9.56
N HIS A 154 -13.64 8.35 9.60
CA HIS A 154 -14.64 8.90 8.69
C HIS A 154 -14.02 9.39 7.38
N SER A 155 -12.71 9.65 7.35
CA SER A 155 -12.03 10.13 6.15
C SER A 155 -10.61 9.57 5.99
N VAL A 156 -10.08 9.67 4.76
CA VAL A 156 -8.67 9.37 4.46
C VAL A 156 -7.74 10.37 5.15
N ALA A 157 -8.15 11.64 5.26
CA ALA A 157 -7.37 12.67 5.96
C ALA A 157 -7.20 12.34 7.45
N GLU A 158 -8.26 11.90 8.13
CA GLU A 158 -8.17 11.42 9.52
C GLU A 158 -7.21 10.23 9.66
N PHE A 159 -7.30 9.27 8.75
CA PHE A 159 -6.42 8.09 8.76
C PHE A 159 -4.94 8.47 8.55
N HIS A 160 -4.67 9.37 7.60
CA HIS A 160 -3.31 9.85 7.34
C HIS A 160 -2.75 10.67 8.51
N ASN A 161 -3.57 11.53 9.12
CA ASN A 161 -3.19 12.32 10.29
C ASN A 161 -2.90 11.45 11.51
N TYR A 162 -3.70 10.42 11.74
CA TYR A 162 -3.40 9.41 12.76
C TYR A 162 -2.05 8.74 12.48
N GLY A 163 -1.77 8.42 11.21
CA GLY A 163 -0.48 7.89 10.78
C GLY A 163 0.70 8.81 11.16
N LYS A 164 0.56 10.12 10.97
CA LYS A 164 1.60 11.09 11.40
C LYS A 164 1.82 11.08 12.91
N GLN A 165 0.73 11.10 13.68
CA GLN A 165 0.78 11.17 15.14
C GLN A 165 1.47 9.94 15.75
N GLU A 166 1.25 8.77 15.15
CA GLU A 166 1.80 7.49 15.62
C GLU A 166 3.13 7.09 14.95
N ASN A 167 3.77 8.02 14.23
CA ASN A 167 5.04 7.79 13.52
C ASN A 167 4.98 6.55 12.61
N ILE A 168 3.94 6.50 11.78
CA ILE A 168 3.71 5.44 10.79
C ILE A 168 4.48 5.77 9.52
N GLY A 169 5.31 4.85 9.04
CA GLY A 169 6.02 4.95 7.76
C GLY A 169 5.28 4.31 6.59
N LEU A 170 4.31 3.42 6.86
CA LEU A 170 3.55 2.69 5.84
C LEU A 170 2.04 2.73 6.13
N LEU A 171 1.26 3.32 5.23
CA LEU A 171 -0.20 3.32 5.26
C LEU A 171 -0.77 2.32 4.27
N CYS A 172 -1.45 1.30 4.76
CA CYS A 172 -2.12 0.30 3.96
C CYS A 172 -3.63 0.59 3.91
N MET A 173 -4.14 0.96 2.74
CA MET A 173 -5.53 1.42 2.53
C MET A 173 -6.26 0.55 1.51
N PRO A 174 -7.59 0.42 1.60
CA PRO A 174 -8.38 -0.27 0.59
C PRO A 174 -8.49 0.51 -0.72
N LEU A 175 -8.74 -0.17 -1.84
CA LEU A 175 -8.95 0.45 -3.16
C LEU A 175 -9.95 1.61 -3.16
N LYS A 176 -11.05 1.49 -2.39
CA LYS A 176 -12.08 2.53 -2.32
C LYS A 176 -11.57 3.89 -1.83
N ASP A 177 -10.46 3.90 -1.08
CA ASP A 177 -9.86 5.12 -0.52
C ASP A 177 -8.89 5.79 -1.52
N LEU A 178 -8.54 5.13 -2.63
CA LEU A 178 -7.61 5.65 -3.64
C LEU A 178 -8.01 7.05 -4.18
N PRO A 179 -9.29 7.31 -4.55
CA PRO A 179 -9.69 8.63 -5.05
C PRO A 179 -9.46 9.74 -4.02
N ASP A 180 -9.92 9.50 -2.79
CA ASP A 180 -9.83 10.46 -1.69
C ASP A 180 -8.37 10.70 -1.29
N TYR A 181 -7.55 9.64 -1.31
CA TYR A 181 -6.12 9.76 -1.04
C TYR A 181 -5.39 10.60 -2.10
N ILE A 182 -5.67 10.40 -3.39
CA ILE A 182 -5.08 11.22 -4.46
C ILE A 182 -5.48 12.68 -4.30
N GLN A 183 -6.74 12.96 -3.97
CA GLN A 183 -7.20 14.33 -3.71
C GLN A 183 -6.51 14.95 -2.50
N PHE A 184 -6.41 14.20 -1.40
CA PHE A 184 -5.69 14.61 -0.19
C PHE A 184 -4.22 14.95 -0.51
N ALA A 185 -3.51 14.05 -1.18
CA ALA A 185 -2.08 14.19 -1.50
C ALA A 185 -1.78 15.39 -2.42
N ARG A 186 -2.70 15.75 -3.33
CA ARG A 186 -2.56 16.93 -4.21
C ARG A 186 -2.72 18.27 -3.49
N ASN A 187 -3.54 18.27 -2.44
CA ASN A 187 -3.83 19.47 -1.67
C ASN A 187 -2.91 19.63 -0.45
N ALA A 188 -2.14 18.58 -0.12
CA ALA A 188 -1.14 18.65 0.92
C ALA A 188 0.05 19.52 0.48
N GLU A 189 0.57 20.34 1.40
CA GLU A 189 1.76 21.18 1.14
C GLU A 189 3.01 20.34 0.89
N ALA A 190 3.11 19.19 1.54
CA ALA A 190 4.08 18.15 1.28
C ALA A 190 3.41 16.78 1.44
N ILE A 191 3.77 15.83 0.58
CA ILE A 191 3.45 14.43 0.86
C ILE A 191 4.54 13.95 1.80
N ASP A 192 4.13 13.67 3.03
CA ASP A 192 4.99 13.40 4.18
C ASP A 192 5.80 12.09 4.01
N GLU A 193 6.62 11.77 5.00
CA GLU A 193 7.44 10.55 5.13
C GLU A 193 6.63 9.24 5.22
N ILE A 194 5.34 9.27 4.87
CA ILE A 194 4.43 8.12 4.96
C ILE A 194 4.14 7.57 3.57
N ILE A 195 4.48 6.29 3.36
CA ILE A 195 4.28 5.59 2.10
C ILE A 195 2.87 4.97 2.07
N PRO A 196 2.00 5.38 1.15
CA PRO A 196 0.69 4.77 0.99
C PRO A 196 0.78 3.53 0.07
N THR A 197 0.02 2.51 0.44
CA THR A 197 -0.19 1.29 -0.35
C THR A 197 -1.68 1.04 -0.47
N ILE A 198 -2.14 0.79 -1.69
CA ILE A 198 -3.53 0.51 -1.98
C ILE A 198 -3.71 -0.99 -2.22
N PHE A 199 -4.51 -1.61 -1.37
CA PHE A 199 -4.86 -3.02 -1.43
C PHE A 199 -6.07 -3.24 -2.32
N GLN A 200 -5.95 -4.22 -3.21
CA GLN A 200 -7.02 -4.61 -4.11
C GLN A 200 -7.99 -5.58 -3.40
N PRO A 201 -9.26 -5.62 -3.83
CA PRO A 201 -10.24 -6.58 -3.34
C PRO A 201 -9.90 -8.03 -3.70
#